data_AF-A0A929K5B7-F1
#
_entry.id   AF-A0A929K5B7-F1
#
_cell.length_a   1.000
_cell.length_b   1.000
_cell.length_c   1.000
_cell.angle_alpha   90.00
_cell.angle_beta   90.00
_cell.angle_gamma   90.00
#
_symmetry.space_group_name_H-M   'P 1'
#
loop_
_entity.id
_entity.type
_entity.pdbx_description
1 polymer ?
#
loop_
_entity_poly.entity_id
_entity_poly.type
_entity_poly.pdbx_seq_one_letter_code
_entity_poly.pdbx_strand_id
1 'polypeptide(L)'
;MPKVYLLDVCKHIINLQSEINGERASTGAFNVDTGTLLCDCRDYCMFKVLDLLGTKTKTDLKAVILELNECESLCNSKGDKMHAVFFFTLSQMLALKHEVQTLPGEAITRKDFEDSWRKTRRELGI
;
A
#
# COMPACT_ATOMS: atom_id res chain seq x y z
N MET A 1 -21.49 1.20 -11.29
CA MET A 1 -21.13 1.49 -9.88
C MET A 1 -20.37 2.81 -9.84
N PRO A 2 -20.54 3.64 -8.80
CA PRO A 2 -19.77 4.88 -8.64
C PRO A 2 -18.27 4.59 -8.46
N LYS A 3 -17.43 5.53 -8.89
CA LYS A 3 -15.97 5.44 -8.74
C LYS A 3 -15.60 5.55 -7.26
N VAL A 4 -14.88 4.55 -6.74
CA VAL A 4 -14.35 4.55 -5.37
C VAL A 4 -12.86 4.91 -5.41
N TYR A 5 -12.49 5.96 -4.68
CA TYR A 5 -11.13 6.49 -4.58
C TYR A 5 -10.39 5.82 -3.41
N LEU A 6 -9.12 5.48 -3.61
CA LEU A 6 -8.28 4.88 -2.57
C LEU A 6 -8.11 5.83 -1.38
N LEU A 7 -8.01 7.14 -1.64
CA LEU A 7 -7.85 8.12 -0.57
C LEU A 7 -9.06 8.16 0.37
N ASP A 8 -10.26 7.96 -0.14
CA ASP A 8 -11.46 7.90 0.70
C ASP A 8 -11.50 6.62 1.53
N VAL A 9 -11.14 5.48 0.93
CA VAL A 9 -10.99 4.21 1.67
C VAL A 9 -9.89 4.30 2.74
N CYS A 10 -8.78 4.98 2.46
CA CYS A 10 -7.71 5.24 3.43
C CYS A 10 -8.20 6.04 4.65
N LYS A 11 -9.03 7.06 4.46
CA LYS A 11 -9.63 7.80 5.59
C LYS A 11 -10.50 6.87 6.45
N HIS A 12 -11.27 5.98 5.84
CA HIS A 12 -12.05 4.97 6.57
C HIS A 12 -11.15 4.00 7.34
N ILE A 13 -10.07 3.51 6.74
CA ILE A 13 -9.07 2.65 7.39
C ILE A 13 -8.52 3.32 8.66
N ILE A 14 -8.09 4.57 8.57
CA ILE A 14 -7.54 5.32 9.71
C ILE A 14 -8.59 5.46 10.83
N ASN A 15 -9.82 5.83 10.48
CA ASN A 15 -10.89 6.02 11.45
C ASN A 15 -11.25 4.70 12.16
N LEU A 16 -11.46 3.62 11.40
CA LEU A 16 -11.75 2.29 11.93
C LEU A 16 -10.61 1.76 12.82
N GLN A 17 -9.36 1.97 12.40
CA GLN A 17 -8.20 1.57 13.19
C GLN A 17 -8.12 2.35 14.51
N SER A 18 -8.43 3.65 14.49
CA SER A 18 -8.51 4.48 15.69
C SER A 18 -9.62 4.03 16.64
N GLU A 19 -10.80 3.69 16.10
CA GLU A 19 -11.93 3.17 16.86
C GLU A 19 -11.56 1.85 17.56
N ILE A 20 -11.04 0.88 16.81
CA ILE A 20 -10.60 -0.42 17.35
C ILE A 20 -9.55 -0.24 18.45
N ASN A 21 -8.59 0.67 18.27
CA ASN A 21 -7.57 0.94 19.28
C ASN A 21 -8.18 1.55 20.55
N GLY A 22 -9.14 2.46 20.42
CA GLY A 22 -9.85 3.06 21.54
C GLY A 22 -10.70 2.03 22.32
N GLU A 23 -11.42 1.17 21.61
CA GLU A 23 -12.19 0.08 22.21
C GLU A 23 -11.30 -0.92 22.95
N ARG A 24 -10.19 -1.34 22.34
CA ARG A 24 -9.23 -2.24 22.98
C ARG A 24 -8.62 -1.63 24.23
N ALA A 25 -8.25 -0.36 24.18
CA ALA A 25 -7.68 0.33 25.34
C ALA A 25 -8.67 0.46 26.50
N SER A 26 -9.97 0.59 26.21
CA SER A 26 -11.02 0.79 27.23
C SER A 26 -11.62 -0.52 27.76
N THR A 27 -11.77 -1.54 26.91
CA THR A 27 -12.51 -2.76 27.25
C THR A 27 -11.67 -4.05 27.19
N GLY A 28 -10.46 -3.99 26.60
CA GLY A 28 -9.67 -5.18 26.28
C GLY A 28 -10.16 -5.98 25.07
N ALA A 29 -11.28 -5.59 24.46
CA ALA A 29 -11.87 -6.18 23.27
C ALA A 29 -12.22 -5.08 22.25
N PHE A 30 -12.74 -5.48 21.08
CA PHE A 30 -13.26 -4.55 20.07
C PHE A 30 -14.43 -5.19 19.32
N ASN A 31 -15.24 -4.37 18.69
CA ASN A 31 -16.37 -4.80 17.88
C ASN A 31 -15.89 -5.57 16.64
N VAL A 32 -16.38 -6.80 16.46
CA VAL A 32 -15.99 -7.68 15.35
C VAL A 32 -16.40 -7.10 14.01
N ASP A 33 -17.57 -6.45 13.90
CA ASP A 33 -18.05 -5.84 12.67
C ASP A 33 -17.16 -4.67 12.24
N THR A 34 -16.73 -3.82 13.18
CA THR A 34 -15.72 -2.76 12.92
C THR A 34 -14.40 -3.36 12.42
N GLY A 35 -13.99 -4.50 13.01
CA GLY A 35 -12.85 -5.28 12.53
C GLY A 35 -12.98 -5.77 11.10
N THR A 36 -14.14 -6.35 10.77
CA THR A 36 -14.46 -6.84 9.42
C THR A 36 -14.44 -5.71 8.40
N LEU A 37 -15.04 -4.56 8.71
CA LEU A 37 -15.00 -3.38 7.83
C LEU A 37 -13.57 -2.93 7.53
N LEU A 38 -12.69 -2.94 8.54
CA LEU A 38 -11.28 -2.61 8.35
C LEU A 38 -10.56 -3.64 7.46
N CYS A 39 -10.88 -4.93 7.58
CA CYS A 39 -10.39 -5.96 6.66
C CYS A 39 -10.86 -5.68 5.22
N ASP A 40 -12.16 -5.48 5.01
CA ASP A 40 -12.75 -5.26 3.68
C ASP A 40 -12.16 -4.02 2.99
N CYS A 41 -11.93 -2.93 3.73
CA CYS A 41 -11.25 -1.75 3.19
C CYS A 41 -9.82 -2.03 2.73
N ARG A 42 -9.06 -2.83 3.49
CA ARG A 42 -7.69 -3.22 3.10
C ARG A 42 -7.71 -4.16 1.89
N ASP A 43 -8.63 -5.11 1.88
CA ASP A 43 -8.81 -6.06 0.78
C ASP A 43 -9.17 -5.34 -0.51
N TYR A 44 -10.06 -4.35 -0.45
CA TYR A 44 -10.37 -3.49 -1.59
C TYR A 44 -9.11 -2.84 -2.19
N CYS A 45 -8.25 -2.24 -1.34
CA CYS A 45 -7.00 -1.63 -1.78
C CYS A 45 -6.06 -2.65 -2.42
N MET A 46 -5.95 -3.85 -1.84
CA MET A 46 -5.12 -4.93 -2.37
C MET A 46 -5.64 -5.43 -3.72
N PHE A 47 -6.94 -5.72 -3.85
CA PHE A 47 -7.52 -6.19 -5.12
C PHE A 47 -7.36 -5.16 -6.23
N LYS A 48 -7.55 -3.87 -5.94
CA LYS A 48 -7.30 -2.81 -6.92
C LYS A 48 -5.86 -2.80 -7.42
N VAL A 49 -4.89 -3.04 -6.54
CA VAL A 49 -3.47 -3.15 -6.92
C VAL A 49 -3.20 -4.43 -7.69
N LEU A 50 -3.76 -5.57 -7.28
CA LEU A 50 -3.61 -6.85 -7.97
C LEU A 50 -4.14 -6.78 -9.42
N ASP A 51 -5.30 -6.16 -9.63
CA ASP A 51 -5.87 -5.94 -10.96
C ASP A 51 -4.92 -5.12 -11.86
N LEU A 52 -4.29 -4.09 -11.28
CA LEU A 52 -3.32 -3.25 -11.98
C LEU A 52 -1.96 -3.93 -12.19
N LEU A 53 -1.60 -4.95 -11.40
CA LEU A 53 -0.41 -5.76 -11.69
C LEU A 53 -0.60 -6.63 -12.93
N GLY A 54 -1.85 -7.01 -13.24
CA GLY A 54 -2.22 -7.82 -14.41
C GLY A 54 -2.40 -7.01 -15.71
N THR A 55 -2.58 -5.69 -15.63
CA THR A 55 -2.81 -4.86 -16.81
C THR A 55 -1.55 -4.65 -17.65
N LYS A 56 -1.72 -4.39 -18.95
CA LYS A 56 -0.63 -3.97 -19.86
C LYS A 56 -0.63 -2.46 -20.12
N THR A 57 -1.65 -1.73 -19.67
CA THR A 57 -1.80 -0.29 -19.94
C THR A 57 -1.19 0.54 -18.82
N LYS A 58 -0.29 1.48 -19.17
CA LYS A 58 0.39 2.35 -18.21
C LYS A 58 -0.39 3.62 -17.84
N THR A 59 -1.47 3.94 -18.56
CA THR A 59 -2.11 5.28 -18.54
C THR A 59 -2.74 5.64 -17.20
N ASP A 60 -3.19 4.68 -16.40
CA ASP A 60 -3.81 4.92 -15.08
C ASP A 60 -2.87 4.61 -13.89
N LEU A 61 -1.71 4.02 -14.16
CA LEU A 61 -0.84 3.50 -13.13
C LEU A 61 -0.18 4.60 -12.30
N LYS A 62 0.28 5.68 -12.95
CA LYS A 62 0.91 6.82 -12.26
C LYS A 62 -0.08 7.50 -11.31
N ALA A 63 -1.32 7.67 -11.73
CA ALA A 63 -2.36 8.28 -10.89
C ALA A 63 -2.64 7.43 -9.64
N VAL A 64 -2.74 6.10 -9.80
CA VAL A 64 -2.94 5.20 -8.66
C VAL A 64 -1.74 5.18 -7.73
N ILE A 65 -0.52 5.16 -8.26
CA ILE A 65 0.69 5.25 -7.44
C ILE A 65 0.72 6.56 -6.63
N LEU A 66 0.39 7.70 -7.26
CA LEU A 66 0.29 8.98 -6.55
C LEU A 66 -0.76 8.92 -5.43
N GLU A 67 -1.92 8.34 -5.71
CA GLU A 67 -2.99 8.17 -4.73
C GLU A 67 -2.54 7.27 -3.55
N LEU A 68 -1.78 6.20 -3.81
CA LEU A 68 -1.21 5.35 -2.76
C LEU A 68 -0.17 6.10 -1.91
N ASN A 69 0.69 6.92 -2.53
CA ASN A 69 1.67 7.73 -1.81
C ASN A 69 0.99 8.84 -0.96
N GLU A 70 -0.13 9.39 -1.44
CA GLU A 70 -0.98 10.28 -0.65
C GLU A 70 -1.60 9.56 0.55
N CYS A 71 -2.06 8.31 0.37
CA CYS A 71 -2.55 7.49 1.46
C CYS A 71 -1.46 7.20 2.51
N GLU A 72 -0.24 6.87 2.08
CA GLU A 72 0.92 6.71 2.96
C GLU A 72 1.18 8.00 3.76
N SER A 73 1.25 9.13 3.08
CA SER A 73 1.52 10.44 3.69
C SER A 73 0.44 10.80 4.72
N LEU A 74 -0.83 10.54 4.40
CA LEU A 74 -1.95 10.74 5.30
C LEU A 74 -1.84 9.85 6.55
N CYS A 75 -1.58 8.55 6.39
CA CYS A 75 -1.38 7.62 7.52
C CYS A 75 -0.22 8.09 8.41
N ASN A 76 0.91 8.48 7.80
CA ASN A 76 2.07 9.01 8.51
C ASN A 76 1.72 10.27 9.33
N SER A 77 0.93 11.19 8.77
CA SER A 77 0.50 12.41 9.46
C SER A 77 -0.40 12.14 10.67
N LYS A 78 -1.06 10.98 10.69
CA LYS A 78 -1.93 10.52 11.78
C LYS A 78 -1.22 9.58 12.76
N GLY A 79 0.06 9.30 12.55
CA GLY A 79 0.82 8.36 13.39
C GLY A 79 0.52 6.88 13.11
N ASP A 80 -0.27 6.57 12.08
CA ASP A 80 -0.60 5.20 11.69
C ASP A 80 0.51 4.59 10.82
N LYS A 81 1.58 4.15 11.49
CA LYS A 81 2.76 3.59 10.81
C LYS A 81 2.48 2.28 10.09
N MET A 82 1.55 1.48 10.60
CA MET A 82 1.23 0.18 10.01
C MET A 82 0.58 0.37 8.63
N HIS A 83 -0.45 1.22 8.55
CA HIS A 83 -1.10 1.48 7.26
C HIS A 83 -0.24 2.35 6.33
N ALA A 84 0.63 3.21 6.85
CA ALA A 84 1.61 3.91 6.02
C ALA A 84 2.51 2.92 5.26
N VAL A 85 3.10 1.94 5.96
CA VAL A 85 3.94 0.90 5.34
C VAL A 85 3.13 0.02 4.38
N PHE A 86 1.87 -0.26 4.70
CA PHE A 86 0.96 -0.98 3.80
C PHE A 86 0.79 -0.26 2.46
N PHE A 87 0.43 1.03 2.46
CA PHE A 87 0.25 1.80 1.22
C PHE A 87 1.56 2.03 0.46
N PHE A 88 2.66 2.28 1.16
CA PHE A 88 4.00 2.31 0.57
C PHE A 88 4.32 1.00 -0.16
N THR A 89 4.07 -0.15 0.48
CA THR A 89 4.34 -1.46 -0.11
C THR A 89 3.54 -1.68 -1.40
N LEU A 90 2.24 -1.32 -1.37
CA LEU A 90 1.39 -1.39 -2.56
C LEU A 90 1.89 -0.51 -3.71
N SER A 91 2.35 0.71 -3.41
CA SER A 91 2.89 1.62 -4.43
C SER A 91 4.19 1.09 -5.03
N GLN A 92 5.07 0.53 -4.20
CA GLN A 92 6.32 -0.11 -4.65
C GLN A 92 6.07 -1.33 -5.53
N MET A 93 5.08 -2.18 -5.21
CA MET A 93 4.73 -3.33 -6.06
C MET A 93 4.36 -2.91 -7.48
N LEU A 94 3.53 -1.86 -7.61
CA LEU A 94 3.15 -1.31 -8.91
C LEU A 94 4.34 -0.68 -9.64
N ALA A 95 5.17 0.08 -8.92
CA ALA A 95 6.36 0.72 -9.47
C ALA A 95 7.34 -0.31 -10.07
N LEU A 96 7.64 -1.37 -9.31
CA LEU A 96 8.53 -2.45 -9.73
C LEU A 96 7.97 -3.25 -10.90
N LYS A 97 6.69 -3.62 -10.85
CA LYS A 97 6.06 -4.46 -11.89
C LYS A 97 6.08 -3.80 -13.26
N HIS A 98 5.92 -2.48 -13.29
CA HIS A 98 5.73 -1.72 -14.53
C HIS A 98 6.90 -0.80 -14.88
N GLU A 99 7.99 -0.88 -14.11
CA GLU A 99 9.21 -0.11 -14.27
C GLU A 99 8.92 1.40 -14.28
N VAL A 100 8.12 1.85 -13.31
CA VAL A 100 7.80 3.28 -13.13
C VAL A 100 8.75 3.88 -12.10
N GLN A 101 9.34 5.03 -12.44
CA GLN A 101 10.10 5.85 -11.49
C GLN A 101 9.15 6.50 -10.48
N THR A 102 9.28 6.15 -9.21
CA THR A 102 8.41 6.66 -8.12
C THR A 102 9.19 7.23 -6.94
N LEU A 103 10.48 6.90 -6.82
CA LEU A 103 11.46 7.52 -5.92
C LEU A 103 12.44 8.35 -6.76
N PRO A 104 13.19 9.31 -6.17
CA PRO A 104 14.28 9.97 -6.89
C PRO A 104 15.37 8.94 -7.20
N GLY A 105 15.26 8.31 -8.36
CA GLY A 105 16.08 7.20 -8.82
C GLY A 105 15.56 6.62 -10.14
N GLU A 106 16.43 5.95 -10.89
CA GLU A 106 16.07 5.31 -12.16
C GLU A 106 15.10 4.15 -11.92
N ALA A 107 14.23 3.87 -12.90
CA ALA A 107 13.35 2.71 -12.82
C ALA A 107 14.23 1.46 -12.86
N ILE A 108 14.16 0.64 -11.82
CA ILE A 108 14.94 -0.60 -11.77
C ILE A 108 14.25 -1.64 -12.66
N THR A 109 14.96 -2.11 -13.69
CA THR A 109 14.46 -3.24 -14.48
C THR A 109 14.64 -4.54 -13.72
N ARG A 110 13.93 -5.61 -14.14
CA ARG A 110 14.14 -6.94 -13.57
C ARG A 110 15.61 -7.39 -13.67
N LYS A 111 16.28 -7.06 -14.77
CA LYS A 111 17.68 -7.43 -15.00
C LYS A 111 18.61 -6.71 -14.03
N ASP A 112 18.43 -5.41 -13.85
CA ASP A 112 19.24 -4.60 -12.93
C ASP A 112 19.09 -5.10 -11.49
N PHE A 113 17.87 -5.46 -11.10
CA PHE A 113 17.63 -6.11 -9.82
C PHE A 113 18.39 -7.44 -9.70
N GLU A 114 18.31 -8.33 -10.68
CA GLU A 114 18.98 -9.65 -10.61
C GLU A 114 20.50 -9.55 -10.52
N ASP A 115 21.11 -8.60 -11.23
CA ASP A 115 22.55 -8.38 -11.19
C ASP A 115 22.98 -7.77 -9.84
N SER A 116 22.23 -6.79 -9.33
CA SER A 116 22.43 -6.22 -7.99
C SER A 116 22.26 -7.28 -6.90
N TRP A 117 21.17 -8.05 -6.95
CA TRP A 117 20.86 -9.10 -5.99
C TRP A 117 21.89 -10.22 -5.98
N ARG A 118 22.47 -10.58 -7.13
CA ARG A 118 23.59 -11.54 -7.20
C ARG A 118 24.81 -11.06 -6.42
N LYS A 119 25.13 -9.76 -6.48
CA LYS A 119 26.20 -9.18 -5.68
C LYS A 119 25.84 -9.21 -4.18
N THR A 120 24.65 -8.74 -3.82
CA THR A 120 24.17 -8.71 -2.43
C THR A 120 24.18 -10.10 -1.79
N ARG A 121 23.70 -11.13 -2.50
CA ARG A 121 23.72 -12.52 -2.00
C ARG A 121 25.12 -13.01 -1.66
N ARG A 122 26.10 -12.75 -2.54
CA ARG A 122 27.51 -13.09 -2.26
C ARG A 122 28.05 -12.38 -1.03
N GLU A 123 27.71 -11.11 -0.85
CA GLU A 123 28.16 -10.32 0.32
C GLU A 123 27.48 -10.77 1.62
N LEU A 124 26.22 -11.20 1.55
CA LEU A 124 25.47 -11.73 2.70
C LEU A 124 25.76 -13.21 2.99
N GLY A 125 26.46 -13.93 2.10
CA GLY A 125 26.71 -15.36 2.24
C GLY A 125 25.47 -16.24 2.04
N ILE A 126 24.50 -15.79 1.23
CA ILE A 126 23.26 -16.51 0.88
C ILE A 126 23.34 -17.07 -0.55
#